data_AF-A0AAC9NEG2-F1
#
_entry.id   AF-A0AAC9NEG2-F1
#
_cell.length_a   1.000
_cell.length_b   1.000
_cell.length_c   1.000
_cell.angle_alpha   90.00
_cell.angle_beta   90.00
_cell.angle_gamma   90.00
#
_symmetry.space_group_name_H-M   'P 1'
#
loop_
_entity.id
_entity.type
_entity.pdbx_description
1 polymer ?
#
loop_
_entity_poly.entity_id
_entity_poly.type
_entity_poly.pdbx_seq_one_letter_code
_entity_poly.pdbx_strand_id
1 'polypeptide(L)'
;MIEKQFLSGDVSRAKATIDCINQLLHLAHQELRDGNYEEVASMAGSIRNISEDLVRMNNKGRLIRTAEEIQKKHGARLELVKRNEGAETIEY
;
A
#
# COMPACT_ATOMS: atom_id res chain seq x y z
N MET A 1 -11.66 3.34 14.00
CA MET A 1 -10.54 2.62 13.36
C MET A 1 -10.93 2.35 11.92
N ILE A 2 -10.12 2.75 10.94
CA ILE A 2 -10.33 2.31 9.55
C ILE A 2 -10.07 0.80 9.56
N GLU A 3 -11.10 0.00 9.31
CA GLU A 3 -10.99 -1.44 9.18
C GLU A 3 -10.00 -1.72 8.03
N LYS A 4 -8.85 -2.32 8.34
CA LYS A 4 -7.79 -2.57 7.35
C LYS A 4 -8.32 -3.60 6.36
N GLN A 5 -8.48 -3.23 5.10
CA GLN A 5 -9.06 -4.07 4.04
C GLN A 5 -7.98 -4.69 3.16
N PHE A 6 -6.85 -5.09 3.73
CA PHE A 6 -5.82 -5.79 2.97
C PHE A 6 -6.35 -7.14 2.46
N LEU A 7 -5.97 -7.51 1.24
CA LEU A 7 -6.16 -8.88 0.76
C LEU A 7 -5.35 -9.84 1.64
N SER A 8 -5.84 -11.08 1.82
CA SER A 8 -5.15 -12.10 2.61
C SER A 8 -3.68 -12.29 2.19
N GLY A 9 -3.40 -12.29 0.88
CA GLY A 9 -2.05 -12.38 0.33
C GLY A 9 -1.17 -11.13 0.58
N ASP A 10 -1.78 -9.97 0.82
CA ASP A 10 -1.06 -8.71 1.05
C ASP A 10 -0.82 -8.46 2.56
N VAL A 11 -1.45 -9.21 3.49
CA VAL A 11 -1.32 -9.02 4.94
C VAL A 11 0.12 -9.16 5.43
N SER A 12 0.81 -10.23 5.05
CA SER A 12 2.20 -10.47 5.48
C SER A 12 3.14 -9.39 4.96
N ARG A 13 2.92 -8.93 3.73
CA ARG A 13 3.67 -7.83 3.14
C ARG A 13 3.41 -6.52 3.86
N ALA A 14 2.15 -6.19 4.12
CA ALA A 14 1.77 -4.99 4.87
C ALA A 14 2.37 -4.97 6.29
N LYS A 15 2.45 -6.13 6.96
CA LYS A 15 3.14 -6.24 8.27
C LYS A 15 4.63 -5.92 8.14
N ALA A 16 5.34 -6.56 7.21
CA ALA A 16 6.76 -6.29 6.99
C ALA A 16 7.02 -4.81 6.63
N THR A 17 6.13 -4.21 5.83
CA THR A 17 6.19 -2.79 5.48
C THR A 17 6.01 -1.88 6.69
N ILE A 18 5.08 -2.20 7.60
CA ILE A 18 4.89 -1.46 8.86
C ILE A 18 6.13 -1.58 9.76
N ASP A 19 6.70 -2.78 9.85
CA ASP A 19 7.91 -3.01 10.66
C ASP A 19 9.11 -2.20 10.12
N CYS A 20 9.23 -2.08 8.79
CA CYS A 20 10.22 -1.22 8.16
C CYS A 20 10.03 0.26 8.53
N ILE A 21 8.80 0.78 8.52
CA ILE A 21 8.51 2.15 8.99
C ILE A 21 8.94 2.33 10.44
N ASN A 22 8.64 1.36 11.32
CA ASN A 22 9.03 1.45 12.73
C ASN A 22 10.55 1.50 12.92
N GLN A 23 11.30 0.73 12.13
CA GLN A 23 12.77 0.77 12.14
C GLN A 23 13.30 2.13 11.66
N LEU A 24 12.75 2.66 10.57
CA LEU A 24 13.12 3.99 10.05
C LEU A 24 12.79 5.11 11.05
N LEU A 25 11.67 5.04 11.74
CA LEU A 25 11.32 6.00 12.79
C LEU A 25 12.31 5.94 13.96
N HIS A 26 12.78 4.75 14.33
CA HIS A 26 13.79 4.60 15.37
C HIS A 26 15.12 5.25 14.96
N LEU A 27 15.57 5.03 13.73
CA LEU A 27 16.78 5.64 13.17
C LEU A 27 16.64 7.15 13.04
N ALA A 28 15.51 7.65 12.52
CA ALA A 28 15.25 9.08 12.41
C ALA A 28 15.29 9.78 13.77
N HIS A 29 14.84 9.12 14.84
CA HIS A 29 14.93 9.65 16.20
C HIS A 29 16.37 9.71 16.72
N GLN A 30 17.24 8.78 16.32
CA GLN A 30 18.67 8.81 16.64
C GLN A 30 19.37 9.95 15.90
N GLU A 31 19.21 10.03 14.58
CA GLU A 31 19.78 11.10 13.75
C GLU A 31 19.31 12.49 14.19
N LEU A 32 18.06 12.62 14.64
CA LEU A 32 17.53 13.87 15.19
C LEU A 32 18.28 14.31 16.45
N ARG A 33 18.64 13.37 17.33
CA ARG A 33 19.42 13.67 18.56
C ARG A 33 20.85 14.06 18.23
N ASP A 34 21.41 13.47 17.18
CA ASP A 34 22.78 13.72 16.74
C ASP A 34 22.89 15.00 15.88
N GLY A 35 21.76 15.62 15.53
CA GLY A 35 21.70 16.87 14.76
C GLY A 35 21.79 16.68 13.25
N ASN A 36 21.66 15.44 12.76
CA ASN A 36 21.78 15.08 11.35
C ASN A 36 20.45 15.32 10.60
N TYR A 37 20.04 16.58 10.50
CA TYR A 37 18.71 16.95 9.97
C TYR A 37 18.47 16.58 8.50
N GLU A 38 19.53 16.51 7.69
CA GLU A 38 19.43 16.07 6.29
C GLU A 38 19.02 14.59 6.19
N GLU A 39 19.61 13.73 7.02
CA GLU A 39 19.25 12.32 7.10
C GLU A 39 17.83 12.13 7.64
N VAL A 40 17.42 12.94 8.62
CA VAL A 40 16.03 12.95 9.11
C VAL A 40 15.05 13.29 7.99
N ALA A 41 15.36 14.30 7.16
CA ALA A 41 14.52 14.68 6.02
C ALA A 41 14.45 13.57 4.95
N SER A 42 15.58 12.93 4.64
CA SER A 42 15.67 11.79 3.72
C SER A 42 14.81 10.61 4.20
N MET A 43 14.91 10.26 5.48
CA MET A 43 14.11 9.19 6.08
C MET A 43 12.62 9.52 6.11
N ALA A 44 12.24 10.77 6.37
CA ALA A 44 10.85 11.21 6.31
C ALA A 44 10.26 11.04 4.89
N GLY A 45 11.04 11.34 3.85
CA GLY A 45 10.68 11.07 2.45
C GLY A 45 10.45 9.57 2.20
N SER A 46 11.33 8.72 2.72
CA SER A 46 11.20 7.26 2.61
C SER A 46 9.95 6.73 3.33
N ILE A 47 9.69 7.18 4.56
CA ILE A 47 8.50 6.81 5.34
C ILE A 47 7.22 7.20 4.61
N ARG A 48 7.19 8.39 3.98
CA ARG A 48 6.05 8.84 3.17
C ARG A 48 5.80 7.87 2.00
N ASN A 49 6.82 7.56 1.21
CA ASN A 49 6.69 6.66 0.06
C ASN A 49 6.15 5.28 0.49
N ILE A 50 6.68 4.74 1.58
CA ILE A 50 6.24 3.45 2.13
C ILE A 50 4.80 3.51 2.65
N SER A 51 4.40 4.64 3.25
CA SER A 51 3.03 4.87 3.71
C SER A 51 2.04 4.94 2.54
N GLU A 52 2.44 5.55 1.42
CA GLU A 52 1.65 5.57 0.19
C GLU A 52 1.45 4.16 -0.39
N ASP A 53 2.45 3.27 -0.29
CA ASP A 53 2.32 1.86 -0.66
C ASP A 53 1.30 1.10 0.19
N LEU A 54 1.29 1.33 1.52
CA LEU A 54 0.28 0.74 2.40
C LEU A 54 -1.14 1.21 2.03
N VAL A 55 -1.30 2.48 1.66
CA VAL A 55 -2.58 3.02 1.17
C VAL A 55 -2.97 2.34 -0.14
N ARG A 56 -2.04 2.15 -1.08
CA ARG A 56 -2.29 1.42 -2.35
C ARG A 56 -2.76 -0.02 -2.09
N MET A 57 -2.10 -0.75 -1.20
CA MET A 57 -2.50 -2.11 -0.83
C MET A 57 -3.89 -2.17 -0.20
N ASN A 58 -4.21 -1.23 0.68
CA ASN A 58 -5.53 -1.15 1.30
C ASN A 58 -6.62 -0.82 0.26
N ASN A 59 -6.35 0.13 -0.63
CA ASN A 59 -7.29 0.51 -1.70
C ASN A 59 -7.55 -0.64 -2.68
N LYS A 60 -6.53 -1.45 -2.99
CA LYS A 60 -6.70 -2.65 -3.83
C LYS A 60 -7.72 -3.62 -3.23
N GLY A 61 -7.61 -3.91 -1.93
CA GLY A 61 -8.57 -4.81 -1.27
C GLY A 61 -9.98 -4.23 -1.18
N ARG A 62 -10.11 -2.91 -0.96
CA ARG A 62 -11.41 -2.20 -1.06
C ARG A 62 -12.05 -2.38 -2.44
N LEU A 63 -11.28 -2.17 -3.51
CA LEU A 63 -11.78 -2.28 -4.88
C LEU A 63 -12.28 -3.70 -5.19
N ILE A 64 -11.55 -4.73 -4.76
CA ILE A 64 -11.95 -6.13 -4.96
C ILE A 64 -13.25 -6.42 -4.22
N ARG A 65 -13.37 -6.01 -2.95
CA ARG A 65 -14.61 -6.19 -2.17
C ARG A 65 -15.79 -5.50 -2.85
N THR A 66 -15.61 -4.26 -3.29
CA THR A 66 -16.66 -3.52 -4.02
C THR A 66 -17.03 -4.21 -5.34
N ALA A 67 -16.07 -4.77 -6.07
CA ALA A 67 -16.36 -5.54 -7.28
C ALA A 67 -17.19 -6.79 -6.96
N GLU A 68 -16.85 -7.56 -5.92
CA GLU A 68 -17.62 -8.73 -5.47
C GLU A 68 -19.07 -8.37 -5.11
N GLU A 69 -19.28 -7.24 -4.43
CA GLU A 69 -20.60 -6.73 -4.08
C GLU A 69 -21.42 -6.37 -5.33
N ILE A 70 -20.81 -5.72 -6.32
CA ILE A 70 -21.46 -5.37 -7.58
C ILE A 70 -21.85 -6.64 -8.35
N GLN A 71 -20.94 -7.62 -8.46
CA GLN A 71 -21.21 -8.88 -9.14
C GLN A 71 -22.39 -9.62 -8.49
N LYS A 72 -22.39 -9.72 -7.15
CA LYS A 72 -23.47 -10.36 -6.39
C LYS A 72 -24.82 -9.66 -6.55
N LYS A 73 -24.84 -8.32 -6.57
CA LYS A 73 -26.07 -7.53 -6.61
C LYS A 73 -26.67 -7.41 -8.02
N HIS A 74 -25.83 -7.33 -9.03
CA HIS A 74 -26.24 -6.97 -10.39
C HIS A 74 -26.02 -8.07 -11.42
N GLY A 75 -25.41 -9.21 -11.06
CA GLY A 75 -25.06 -10.27 -11.99
C GLY A 75 -24.01 -9.85 -13.02
N ALA A 76 -23.33 -8.72 -12.81
CA ALA A 76 -22.23 -8.28 -13.65
C ALA A 76 -21.06 -9.27 -13.51
N ARG A 77 -20.32 -9.51 -14.59
CA ARG A 77 -19.05 -10.26 -14.56
C ARG A 77 -17.90 -9.25 -14.57
N LEU A 78 -17.22 -9.12 -13.43
CA LEU A 78 -16.07 -8.24 -13.27
C LEU A 78 -14.81 -9.08 -13.08
N GLU A 79 -13.80 -8.84 -13.90
CA GLU A 79 -12.54 -9.59 -13.87
C GLU A 79 -11.35 -8.66 -13.61
N LEU A 80 -10.35 -9.19 -12.91
CA LEU A 80 -9.13 -8.46 -12.61
C LEU A 80 -8.16 -8.60 -13.78
N VAL A 81 -8.05 -7.55 -14.59
CA VAL A 81 -7.11 -7.52 -15.72
C VAL A 81 -5.75 -7.01 -15.27
N LYS A 82 -4.67 -7.66 -15.72
CA LYS A 82 -3.31 -7.12 -15.56
C LYS A 82 -3.08 -6.09 -16.65
N ARG A 83 -2.71 -4.87 -16.28
CA ARG A 83 -2.09 -3.95 -17.22
C ARG A 83 -0.63 -4.37 -17.41
N ASN A 84 -0.29 -4.83 -18.61
CA ASN A 84 1.09 -4.90 -19.03
C ASN A 84 1.51 -3.48 -19.42
N GLU A 85 2.57 -2.96 -18.81
CA GLU A 85 3.14 -1.67 -19.21
C GLU A 85 3.53 -1.76 -20.69
N GLY A 86 2.75 -1.11 -21.56
CA GLY A 86 2.91 -1.15 -23.02
C GLY A 86 1.66 -1.51 -23.82
N ALA A 87 0.61 -2.07 -23.20
CA ALA A 87 -0.64 -2.35 -23.90
C ALA A 87 -1.66 -1.23 -23.66
N GLU A 88 -1.91 -0.40 -24.69
CA GLU A 88 -3.06 0.52 -24.73
C GLU A 88 -4.40 -0.24 -24.83
N THR A 89 -4.36 -1.53 -25.15
CA THR A 89 -5.50 -2.42 -25.31
C THR A 89 -5.56 -3.45 -24.19
N ILE A 90 -6.71 -3.53 -23.53
CA ILE A 90 -7.06 -4.60 -22.59
C ILE A 90 -7.63 -5.75 -23.43
N GLU A 91 -6.95 -6.89 -23.47
CA GLU A 91 -7.48 -8.11 -24.10
C GLU A 91 -8.49 -8.79 -23.15
N TYR A 92 -9.65 -9.17 -23.70
CA TYR A 92 -10.78 -9.78 -23.01
C TYR A 92 -10.87 -11.27 -23.29
#